data_AF-A0A9K3N3C8-F1
#
_entry.id   AF-A0A9K3N3C8-F1
#
_cell.length_a   1.000
_cell.length_b   1.000
_cell.length_c   1.000
_cell.angle_alpha   90.00
_cell.angle_beta   90.00
_cell.angle_gamma   90.00
#
_symmetry.space_group_name_H-M   'P 1'
#
loop_
_entity.id
_entity.type
_entity.pdbx_description
1 polymer ?
#
loop_
_entity_poly.entity_id
_entity_poly.type
_entity_poly.pdbx_seq_one_letter_code
_entity_poly.pdbx_strand_id
1 'polypeptide(L)'
;MNVSGLRVAFFPCLSVQLVIKAAIKAKMNPLPAQSKGGSYLVLTSDDIQVQDFCVTAYGFHYFTFPSIVGYTLPYSWVGNSERMCPSLCAYPFAILDYVRGAVKPLKSPNGEVGVDAMISVIVHEMAEMATDPSVNVWYASSDPADPVEIADLCIGKYGGGGVLGYIGEVRQDANGVVFNVYGIRRRFLIQWVWSYVADDCVGP
;
A
#
# COMPACT_ATOMS: atom_id res chain seq x y z
N MET A 1 2.14 -34.35 -18.66
CA MET A 1 1.61 -34.22 -17.29
C MET A 1 2.60 -33.37 -16.52
N ASN A 2 2.28 -32.11 -16.22
CA ASN A 2 3.14 -31.23 -15.46
C ASN A 2 2.35 -30.77 -14.22
N VAL A 3 2.83 -31.18 -13.05
CA VAL A 3 2.21 -30.91 -11.75
C VAL A 3 3.04 -29.81 -11.10
N SER A 4 2.56 -28.57 -11.15
CA SER A 4 3.09 -27.49 -10.30
C SER A 4 1.91 -26.85 -9.57
N GLY A 5 1.48 -27.53 -8.50
CA GLY A 5 0.50 -27.00 -7.56
C GLY A 5 1.08 -25.79 -6.85
N LEU A 6 0.65 -24.60 -7.26
CA LEU A 6 0.93 -23.35 -6.57
C LEU A 6 0.16 -23.38 -5.23
N ARG A 7 0.86 -23.64 -4.13
CA ARG A 7 0.25 -23.52 -2.80
C ARG A 7 0.21 -22.03 -2.44
N VAL A 8 -0.86 -21.35 -2.85
CA VAL A 8 -1.17 -20.01 -2.32
C VAL A 8 -1.53 -20.19 -0.85
N ALA A 9 -0.80 -19.53 0.05
CA ALA A 9 -1.12 -19.55 1.47
C ALA A 9 -2.14 -18.46 1.76
N PHE A 10 -3.31 -18.84 2.30
CA PHE A 10 -4.37 -17.91 2.68
C PHE A 10 -4.25 -17.48 4.15
N PHE A 11 -4.33 -16.18 4.42
CA PHE A 11 -4.22 -15.59 5.75
C PHE A 11 -5.38 -14.61 6.02
N PRO A 12 -6.19 -14.80 7.09
CA PRO A 12 -7.15 -13.79 7.51
C PRO A 12 -6.46 -12.45 7.86
N CYS A 13 -7.09 -11.30 7.63
CA CYS A 13 -6.49 -9.97 7.88
C CYS A 13 -5.95 -9.85 9.31
N LEU A 14 -6.77 -10.24 10.30
CA LEU A 14 -6.39 -10.21 11.72
C LEU A 14 -5.26 -11.17 12.08
N SER A 15 -4.85 -12.08 11.20
CA SER A 15 -3.72 -12.99 11.44
C SER A 15 -2.36 -12.32 11.21
N VAL A 16 -2.30 -11.15 10.56
CA VAL A 16 -1.04 -10.41 10.36
C VAL A 16 -0.35 -10.10 11.70
N GLN A 17 -1.11 -9.80 12.75
CA GLN A 17 -0.55 -9.56 14.08
C GLN A 17 0.15 -10.79 14.69
N LEU A 18 -0.14 -12.01 14.21
CA LEU A 18 0.57 -13.22 14.62
C LEU A 18 1.99 -13.27 14.02
N VAL A 19 2.19 -12.73 12.82
CA VAL A 19 3.53 -12.54 12.23
C VAL A 19 4.34 -11.57 13.09
N ILE A 20 3.73 -10.45 13.48
CA ILE A 20 4.35 -9.46 14.39
C ILE A 20 4.70 -10.10 15.74
N LYS A 21 3.78 -10.86 16.33
CA LYS A 21 4.02 -11.62 17.57
C LYS A 21 5.19 -12.58 17.44
N ALA A 22 5.28 -13.31 16.32
CA ALA A 22 6.37 -14.24 16.07
C ALA A 22 7.71 -13.51 15.94
N ALA A 23 7.74 -12.34 15.28
CA ALA A 23 8.94 -11.52 15.15
C ALA A 23 9.41 -10.94 16.48
N ILE A 24 8.49 -10.48 17.34
CA ILE A 24 8.80 -9.99 18.70
C ILE A 24 9.32 -11.11 19.59
N LYS A 25 8.75 -12.32 19.48
CA LYS A 25 9.11 -13.49 20.30
C LYS A 25 10.21 -14.36 19.68
N ALA A 26 10.83 -13.92 18.59
CA ALA A 26 11.86 -14.69 17.92
C ALA A 26 13.04 -14.95 18.84
N LYS A 27 13.57 -16.18 18.84
CA LYS A 27 14.74 -16.53 19.66
C LYS A 27 16.02 -15.85 19.19
N MET A 28 16.12 -15.59 17.89
CA MET A 28 17.25 -14.90 17.27
C MET A 28 16.77 -13.56 16.74
N ASN A 29 17.46 -12.49 17.11
CA ASN A 29 17.20 -11.11 16.67
C ASN A 29 15.71 -10.70 16.76
N PRO A 30 15.09 -10.77 17.96
CA PRO A 30 13.71 -10.34 18.13
C PRO A 30 13.54 -8.86 17.77
N LEU A 31 12.43 -8.52 17.11
CA LEU A 31 12.07 -7.13 16.86
C LEU A 31 11.60 -6.47 18.17
N PRO A 32 11.92 -5.18 18.40
CA PRO A 32 11.54 -4.49 19.62
C PRO A 32 10.05 -4.16 19.66
N ALA A 33 9.37 -4.50 20.76
CA ALA A 33 7.99 -4.07 21.00
C ALA A 33 7.97 -2.63 21.56
N GLN A 34 8.07 -1.63 20.68
CA GLN A 34 8.11 -0.22 21.06
C GLN A 34 6.72 0.42 20.93
N SER A 35 5.98 0.49 22.04
CA SER A 35 4.62 1.07 22.09
C SER A 35 4.56 2.59 21.96
N LYS A 36 5.71 3.27 21.94
CA LYS A 36 5.81 4.73 21.77
C LYS A 36 6.76 5.05 20.62
N GLY A 37 6.21 5.57 19.53
CA GLY A 37 6.98 5.98 18.35
C GLY A 37 7.53 4.84 17.50
N GLY A 38 7.04 3.60 17.69
CA GLY A 38 7.36 2.45 16.86
C GLY A 38 6.15 1.98 16.07
N SER A 39 6.39 1.44 14.87
CA SER A 39 5.39 0.77 14.04
C SER A 39 6.00 -0.45 13.36
N TYR A 40 5.14 -1.36 12.90
CA TYR A 40 5.55 -2.53 12.13
C TYR A 40 5.09 -2.38 10.68
N LEU A 41 5.96 -2.70 9.73
CA LEU A 41 5.58 -2.86 8.33
C LEU A 41 5.71 -4.34 7.96
N VAL A 42 4.60 -4.95 7.55
CA VAL A 42 4.54 -6.34 7.13
C VAL A 42 4.35 -6.40 5.62
N LEU A 43 5.33 -6.95 4.91
CA LEU A 43 5.26 -7.13 3.47
C LEU A 43 5.11 -8.62 3.16
N THR A 44 4.24 -8.96 2.22
CA THR A 44 4.09 -10.35 1.75
C THR A 44 4.58 -10.52 0.33
N SER A 45 5.12 -11.71 0.03
CA SER A 45 5.50 -12.11 -1.32
C SER A 45 4.28 -12.30 -2.22
N ASP A 46 4.53 -12.42 -3.52
CA ASP A 46 3.53 -12.51 -4.60
C ASP A 46 2.71 -13.82 -4.61
N ASP A 47 3.05 -14.77 -3.73
CA ASP A 47 2.40 -16.06 -3.56
C ASP A 47 1.60 -16.18 -2.26
N ILE A 48 1.53 -15.10 -1.46
CA ILE A 48 0.77 -15.04 -0.21
C ILE A 48 -0.50 -14.23 -0.41
N GLN A 49 -1.64 -14.86 -0.12
CA GLN A 49 -2.94 -14.21 -0.20
C GLN A 49 -3.44 -13.90 1.20
N VAL A 50 -3.60 -12.62 1.50
CA VAL A 50 -4.32 -12.17 2.71
C VAL A 50 -5.78 -11.97 2.33
N GLN A 51 -6.69 -12.17 3.28
CA GLN A 51 -8.12 -11.92 3.11
C GLN A 51 -8.33 -10.50 2.54
N ASP A 52 -9.29 -10.37 1.63
CA ASP A 52 -9.66 -9.13 0.95
C ASP A 52 -8.58 -8.48 0.06
N PHE A 53 -7.37 -9.06 -0.01
CA PHE A 53 -6.35 -8.68 -0.97
C PHE A 53 -6.87 -8.86 -2.40
N CYS A 54 -6.64 -7.87 -3.25
CA CYS A 54 -7.14 -7.82 -4.64
C CYS A 54 -8.67 -7.66 -4.77
N VAL A 55 -9.40 -7.43 -3.68
CA VAL A 55 -10.86 -7.23 -3.72
C VAL A 55 -11.22 -5.82 -3.28
N THR A 56 -10.84 -5.47 -2.05
CA THR A 56 -11.16 -4.15 -1.47
C THR A 56 -9.93 -3.38 -1.02
N ALA A 57 -8.77 -4.04 -0.91
CA ALA A 57 -7.57 -3.45 -0.34
C ALA A 57 -6.29 -4.01 -0.99
N TYR A 58 -5.24 -3.17 -1.04
CA TYR A 58 -3.90 -3.51 -1.56
C TYR A 58 -2.85 -3.51 -0.44
N GLY A 59 -3.14 -2.75 0.60
CA GLY A 59 -2.57 -2.81 1.93
C GLY A 59 -3.67 -2.46 2.92
N PHE A 60 -3.32 -2.42 4.20
CA PHE A 60 -4.12 -1.75 5.23
C PHE A 60 -3.20 -1.41 6.38
N HIS A 61 -3.60 -0.46 7.21
CA HIS A 61 -3.01 -0.27 8.52
C HIS A 61 -4.01 -0.58 9.64
N TYR A 62 -3.49 -1.01 10.78
CA TYR A 62 -4.26 -1.36 11.96
C TYR A 62 -3.36 -1.37 13.20
N PHE A 63 -3.88 -1.86 14.33
CA PHE A 63 -3.09 -2.06 15.53
C PHE A 63 -3.23 -3.48 16.08
N THR A 64 -2.18 -3.98 16.72
CA THR A 64 -2.22 -5.30 17.36
C THR A 64 -3.07 -5.29 18.63
N PHE A 65 -3.71 -6.40 18.97
CA PHE A 65 -4.43 -6.51 20.23
C PHE A 65 -3.50 -6.96 21.37
N PRO A 66 -3.55 -6.30 22.55
CA PRO A 66 -2.80 -6.74 23.74
C PRO A 66 -3.07 -8.19 24.14
N SER A 67 -4.30 -8.66 23.97
CA SER A 67 -4.69 -10.05 24.25
C SER A 67 -3.98 -11.08 23.36
N ILE A 68 -3.51 -10.67 22.18
CA ILE A 68 -2.85 -11.56 21.22
C ILE A 68 -1.33 -11.37 21.28
N VAL A 69 -0.84 -10.14 21.14
CA VAL A 69 0.59 -9.82 21.00
C VAL A 69 1.24 -9.46 22.33
N GLY A 70 0.46 -9.01 23.32
CA GLY A 70 0.93 -8.45 24.60
C GLY A 70 1.04 -6.93 24.59
N TYR A 71 0.88 -6.30 23.44
CA TYR A 71 1.01 -4.85 23.24
C TYR A 71 -0.02 -4.37 22.21
N THR A 72 -0.42 -3.10 22.33
CA THR A 72 -1.05 -2.36 21.22
C THR A 72 0.06 -1.69 20.43
N LEU A 73 0.28 -2.14 19.20
CA LEU A 73 1.33 -1.64 18.31
C LEU A 73 0.70 -1.32 16.95
N PRO A 74 0.87 -0.10 16.42
CA PRO A 74 0.48 0.23 15.06
C PRO A 74 1.26 -0.62 14.06
N TYR A 75 0.60 -1.05 13.00
CA TYR A 75 1.23 -1.74 11.90
C TYR A 75 0.52 -1.47 10.57
N SER A 76 1.29 -1.54 9.49
CA SER A 76 0.76 -1.59 8.13
C SER A 76 1.12 -2.93 7.50
N TRP A 77 0.23 -3.46 6.68
CA TRP A 77 0.48 -4.59 5.81
C TRP A 77 0.33 -4.16 4.34
N VAL A 78 1.22 -4.65 3.48
CA VAL A 78 1.13 -4.44 2.02
C VAL A 78 1.40 -5.75 1.30
N GLY A 79 0.50 -6.11 0.39
CA GLY A 79 0.60 -7.33 -0.42
C GLY A 79 1.29 -7.09 -1.77
N ASN A 80 2.04 -8.07 -2.26
CA ASN A 80 2.54 -8.06 -3.63
C ASN A 80 1.50 -8.62 -4.61
N SER A 81 1.00 -7.77 -5.51
CA SER A 81 -0.08 -8.11 -6.43
C SER A 81 0.38 -8.75 -7.74
N GLU A 82 1.70 -8.82 -7.97
CA GLU A 82 2.32 -9.16 -9.26
C GLU A 82 1.73 -10.41 -9.93
N ARG A 83 1.50 -11.48 -9.17
CA ARG A 83 1.01 -12.76 -9.70
C ARG A 83 -0.49 -12.96 -9.55
N MET A 84 -1.16 -12.16 -8.72
CA MET A 84 -2.57 -12.38 -8.37
C MET A 84 -3.50 -11.45 -9.13
N CYS A 85 -3.21 -10.16 -9.13
CA CYS A 85 -4.15 -9.11 -9.52
C CYS A 85 -3.48 -7.80 -9.93
N PRO A 86 -2.41 -7.81 -10.76
CA PRO A 86 -1.66 -6.60 -11.06
C PRO A 86 -2.54 -5.50 -11.66
N SER A 87 -3.48 -5.85 -12.54
CA SER A 87 -4.41 -4.90 -13.16
C SER A 87 -5.33 -4.14 -12.19
N LEU A 88 -5.49 -4.62 -10.96
CA LEU A 88 -6.27 -3.96 -9.92
C LEU A 88 -5.35 -3.11 -9.01
N CYS A 89 -4.24 -3.69 -8.55
CA CYS A 89 -3.46 -3.11 -7.45
C CYS A 89 -2.19 -2.38 -7.90
N ALA A 90 -1.81 -2.47 -9.19
CA ALA A 90 -0.60 -1.88 -9.72
C ALA A 90 -0.86 -0.75 -10.72
N TYR A 91 -2.02 -0.09 -10.62
CA TYR A 91 -2.25 1.16 -11.33
C TYR A 91 -1.20 2.21 -10.91
N PRO A 92 -0.63 3.01 -11.85
CA PRO A 92 -0.93 3.06 -13.29
C PRO A 92 -0.06 2.15 -14.17
N PHE A 93 0.76 1.27 -13.60
CA PHE A 93 1.68 0.38 -14.32
C PHE A 93 1.02 -0.89 -14.86
N ALA A 94 -0.11 -1.27 -14.29
CA ALA A 94 -1.02 -2.25 -14.82
C ALA A 94 -2.44 -1.67 -14.78
N ILE A 95 -3.22 -2.00 -15.80
CA ILE A 95 -4.56 -1.45 -16.00
C ILE A 95 -5.56 -2.58 -16.19
N LEU A 96 -6.83 -2.29 -15.91
CA LEU A 96 -7.93 -3.23 -16.09
C LEU A 96 -8.10 -3.61 -17.56
N ASP A 97 -8.41 -4.88 -17.82
CA ASP A 97 -8.47 -5.38 -19.19
C ASP A 97 -9.53 -4.68 -20.04
N TYR A 98 -10.67 -4.30 -19.45
CA TYR A 98 -11.73 -3.61 -20.17
C TYR A 98 -11.37 -2.17 -20.58
N VAL A 99 -10.34 -1.54 -19.97
CA VAL A 99 -9.86 -0.20 -20.35
C VAL A 99 -8.65 -0.22 -21.28
N ARG A 100 -8.08 -1.40 -21.56
CA ARG A 100 -6.82 -1.59 -22.31
C ARG A 100 -6.84 -1.02 -23.74
N GLY A 101 -8.03 -0.74 -24.29
CA GLY A 101 -8.20 -0.08 -25.60
C GLY A 101 -8.22 1.46 -25.55
N ALA A 102 -8.50 2.05 -24.38
CA ALA A 102 -8.59 3.50 -24.19
C ALA A 102 -7.35 4.09 -23.51
N VAL A 103 -6.75 3.33 -22.59
CA VAL A 103 -5.59 3.75 -21.80
C VAL A 103 -4.49 2.71 -21.95
N LYS A 104 -3.22 3.15 -21.95
CA LYS A 104 -2.06 2.26 -21.90
C LYS A 104 -1.43 2.29 -20.50
N PRO A 105 -0.93 1.15 -19.98
CA PRO A 105 -0.19 1.15 -18.74
C PRO A 105 1.06 2.01 -18.87
N LEU A 106 1.40 2.71 -17.79
CA LEU A 106 2.65 3.46 -17.70
C LEU A 106 3.82 2.53 -17.47
N LYS A 107 5.02 2.98 -17.85
CA LYS A 107 6.23 2.18 -17.66
C LYS A 107 6.73 2.35 -16.23
N SER A 108 6.84 1.23 -15.51
CA SER A 108 7.29 1.24 -14.11
C SER A 108 8.74 1.72 -14.00
N PRO A 109 9.08 2.48 -12.94
CA PRO A 109 10.36 3.14 -12.84
C PRO A 109 11.55 2.23 -12.59
N ASN A 110 11.33 1.03 -12.07
CA ASN A 110 12.40 0.08 -11.78
C ASN A 110 12.24 -1.26 -12.53
N GLY A 111 11.22 -1.38 -13.38
CA GLY A 111 10.94 -2.58 -14.19
C GLY A 111 10.18 -3.68 -13.44
N GLU A 112 9.88 -3.47 -12.16
CA GLU A 112 9.22 -4.43 -11.27
C GLU A 112 7.82 -3.90 -10.94
N VAL A 113 6.82 -4.22 -11.77
CA VAL A 113 5.47 -3.62 -11.71
C VAL A 113 4.81 -3.81 -10.33
N GLY A 114 4.87 -5.03 -9.78
CA GLY A 114 4.28 -5.32 -8.46
C GLY A 114 4.98 -4.55 -7.34
N VAL A 115 6.31 -4.57 -7.32
CA VAL A 115 7.10 -3.88 -6.29
C VAL A 115 6.97 -2.36 -6.40
N ASP A 116 7.01 -1.79 -7.60
CA ASP A 116 6.85 -0.34 -7.80
C ASP A 116 5.48 0.14 -7.35
N ALA A 117 4.43 -0.67 -7.54
CA ALA A 117 3.11 -0.41 -6.99
C ALA A 117 3.09 -0.54 -5.45
N MET A 118 3.68 -1.61 -4.90
CA MET A 118 3.77 -1.80 -3.45
C MET A 118 4.42 -0.61 -2.76
N ILE A 119 5.45 0.00 -3.35
CA ILE A 119 6.12 1.16 -2.74
C ILE A 119 5.17 2.35 -2.58
N SER A 120 4.29 2.60 -3.56
CA SER A 120 3.26 3.63 -3.42
C SER A 120 2.24 3.28 -2.34
N VAL A 121 1.84 2.01 -2.24
CA VAL A 121 0.92 1.54 -1.20
C VAL A 121 1.57 1.62 0.19
N ILE A 122 2.85 1.30 0.33
CA ILE A 122 3.59 1.47 1.59
C ILE A 122 3.51 2.93 2.06
N VAL A 123 3.74 3.90 1.16
CA VAL A 123 3.65 5.32 1.53
C VAL A 123 2.22 5.72 1.90
N HIS A 124 1.23 5.22 1.15
CA HIS A 124 -0.19 5.42 1.45
C HIS A 124 -0.52 4.95 2.89
N GLU A 125 -0.29 3.68 3.19
CA GLU A 125 -0.62 3.09 4.50
C GLU A 125 0.20 3.70 5.64
N MET A 126 1.45 4.10 5.38
CA MET A 126 2.28 4.76 6.39
C MET A 126 1.83 6.19 6.68
N ALA A 127 1.30 6.91 5.68
CA ALA A 127 0.77 8.25 5.87
C ALA A 127 -0.47 8.19 6.77
N GLU A 128 -1.39 7.29 6.47
CA GLU A 128 -2.63 7.11 7.24
C GLU A 128 -2.33 6.60 8.64
N MET A 129 -1.48 5.59 8.80
CA MET A 129 -1.03 5.14 10.13
C MET A 129 -0.34 6.26 10.93
N ALA A 130 0.37 7.19 10.29
CA ALA A 130 1.00 8.30 11.00
C ALA A 130 -0.02 9.34 11.48
N THR A 131 -1.15 9.48 10.80
CA THR A 131 -2.22 10.42 11.16
C THR A 131 -3.35 9.81 11.97
N ASP A 132 -3.53 8.48 11.91
CA ASP A 132 -4.56 7.71 12.61
C ASP A 132 -4.09 6.31 13.06
N PRO A 133 -3.06 6.20 13.91
CA PRO A 133 -2.51 4.89 14.30
C PRO A 133 -3.48 3.97 15.04
N SER A 134 -4.64 4.49 15.48
CA SER A 134 -5.68 3.74 16.22
C SER A 134 -6.97 3.55 15.40
N VAL A 135 -6.98 3.95 14.12
CA VAL A 135 -8.11 3.81 13.20
C VAL A 135 -9.40 4.36 13.81
N ASN A 136 -9.32 5.57 14.38
CA ASN A 136 -10.45 6.16 15.10
C ASN A 136 -10.56 7.69 15.01
N VAL A 137 -9.73 8.36 14.21
CA VAL A 137 -9.60 9.82 14.13
C VAL A 137 -10.05 10.38 12.78
N TRP A 138 -9.85 9.66 11.68
CA TRP A 138 -10.17 10.14 10.33
C TRP A 138 -11.44 9.53 9.74
N TYR A 139 -12.38 10.40 9.38
CA TYR A 139 -13.59 10.06 8.66
C TYR A 139 -13.91 11.25 7.74
N ALA A 140 -13.92 11.04 6.42
CA ALA A 140 -14.32 12.11 5.48
C ALA A 140 -15.84 12.18 5.27
N SER A 141 -16.60 11.22 5.83
CA SER A 141 -18.05 11.18 5.77
C SER A 141 -18.69 11.52 7.12
N SER A 142 -19.97 11.92 7.10
CA SER A 142 -20.76 12.11 8.32
C SER A 142 -21.10 10.80 9.03
N ASP A 143 -20.82 9.66 8.40
CA ASP A 143 -20.97 8.32 8.96
C ASP A 143 -19.59 7.80 9.41
N PRO A 144 -19.35 7.66 10.72
CA PRO A 144 -18.11 7.10 11.25
C PRO A 144 -17.86 5.63 10.82
N ALA A 145 -18.83 4.95 10.22
CA ALA A 145 -18.67 3.60 9.68
C ALA A 145 -18.05 3.56 8.27
N ASP A 146 -17.87 4.70 7.62
CA ASP A 146 -17.18 4.84 6.33
C ASP A 146 -15.91 5.68 6.52
N PRO A 147 -14.86 5.08 7.15
CA PRO A 147 -13.60 5.77 7.35
C PRO A 147 -13.00 6.07 5.98
N VAL A 148 -12.60 7.32 5.81
CA VAL A 148 -11.89 7.81 4.62
C VAL A 148 -10.78 8.67 5.14
N GLU A 149 -9.56 8.28 4.84
CA GLU A 149 -8.36 8.87 5.39
C GLU A 149 -7.61 9.75 4.38
N ILE A 150 -6.47 10.30 4.81
CA ILE A 150 -5.76 11.32 4.02
C ILE A 150 -5.21 10.77 2.70
N ALA A 151 -4.87 9.49 2.61
CA ALA A 151 -4.34 8.92 1.37
C ALA A 151 -5.48 8.36 0.50
N ASP A 152 -6.56 7.84 1.10
CA ASP A 152 -7.80 7.47 0.40
C ASP A 152 -8.35 8.59 -0.50
N LEU A 153 -8.38 9.82 0.01
CA LEU A 153 -8.87 11.01 -0.72
C LEU A 153 -8.06 11.33 -2.00
N CYS A 154 -6.86 10.76 -2.12
CA CYS A 154 -5.90 11.04 -3.18
C CYS A 154 -5.54 9.81 -4.00
N ILE A 155 -6.31 8.72 -3.91
CA ILE A 155 -6.10 7.51 -4.71
C ILE A 155 -6.01 7.88 -6.19
N GLY A 156 -4.93 7.42 -6.82
CA GLY A 156 -4.68 7.63 -8.25
C GLY A 156 -4.11 9.00 -8.63
N LYS A 157 -3.87 9.92 -7.67
CA LYS A 157 -3.20 11.20 -7.90
C LYS A 157 -1.71 11.10 -7.57
N TYR A 158 -0.87 11.42 -8.55
CA TYR A 158 0.60 11.34 -8.45
C TYR A 158 1.30 12.65 -8.86
N GLY A 159 0.54 13.66 -9.26
CA GLY A 159 1.04 14.93 -9.77
C GLY A 159 -0.02 16.02 -9.74
N GLY A 160 0.40 17.25 -10.00
CA GLY A 160 -0.48 18.43 -10.01
C GLY A 160 -1.61 18.28 -11.05
N GLY A 161 -2.81 18.72 -10.69
CA GLY A 161 -4.00 18.63 -11.56
C GLY A 161 -4.52 17.21 -11.78
N GLY A 162 -4.07 16.23 -11.00
CA GLY A 162 -4.60 14.86 -11.03
C GLY A 162 -6.09 14.83 -10.67
N VAL A 163 -6.87 14.06 -11.42
CA VAL A 163 -8.31 13.83 -11.22
C VAL A 163 -8.63 12.36 -11.53
N LEU A 164 -9.84 11.90 -11.25
CA LEU A 164 -10.23 10.50 -11.55
C LEU A 164 -9.91 10.13 -13.02
N GLY A 165 -9.05 9.14 -13.22
CA GLY A 165 -8.60 8.67 -14.54
C GLY A 165 -7.41 9.45 -15.14
N TYR A 166 -6.93 10.52 -14.51
CA TYR A 166 -5.73 11.25 -14.90
C TYR A 166 -4.77 11.40 -13.71
N ILE A 167 -3.58 10.81 -13.83
CA ILE A 167 -2.63 10.72 -12.71
C ILE A 167 -1.98 12.04 -12.30
N GLY A 168 -2.22 13.12 -13.05
CA GLY A 168 -1.59 14.42 -12.83
C GLY A 168 -0.29 14.59 -13.62
N GLU A 169 0.28 15.79 -13.50
CA GLU A 169 1.56 16.14 -14.10
C GLU A 169 2.72 15.42 -13.39
N VAL A 170 3.32 14.44 -14.06
CA VAL A 170 4.40 13.60 -13.54
C VAL A 170 5.62 13.64 -14.46
N ARG A 171 6.79 13.32 -13.93
CA ARG A 171 8.03 13.31 -14.72
C ARG A 171 8.09 12.04 -15.55
N GLN A 172 8.64 12.17 -16.76
CA GLN A 172 8.95 11.06 -17.64
C GLN A 172 10.38 11.18 -18.14
N ASP A 173 11.13 10.08 -18.16
CA ASP A 173 12.47 10.07 -18.74
C ASP A 173 12.48 9.72 -20.23
N ALA A 174 13.66 9.79 -20.86
CA ALA A 174 13.84 9.49 -22.28
C ALA A 174 13.43 8.06 -22.69
N ASN A 175 13.36 7.13 -21.74
CA ASN A 175 12.93 5.75 -21.95
C ASN A 175 11.43 5.55 -21.67
N GLY A 176 10.70 6.62 -21.37
CA GLY A 176 9.28 6.61 -21.08
C GLY A 176 8.91 6.19 -19.65
N VAL A 177 9.90 6.01 -18.76
CA VAL A 177 9.67 5.68 -17.34
C VAL A 177 9.04 6.87 -16.63
N VAL A 178 7.98 6.62 -15.86
CA VAL A 178 7.22 7.65 -15.14
C VAL A 178 7.54 7.62 -13.64
N PHE A 179 7.79 8.79 -13.05
CA PHE A 179 8.16 8.94 -11.64
C PHE A 179 7.90 10.36 -11.12
N ASN A 180 7.83 10.52 -9.80
CA ASN A 180 7.78 11.84 -9.15
C ASN A 180 8.79 11.98 -8.00
N VAL A 181 9.38 10.88 -7.51
CA VAL A 181 10.38 10.87 -6.43
C VAL A 181 11.71 10.29 -6.91
N TYR A 182 12.82 10.94 -6.51
CA TYR A 182 14.17 10.37 -6.60
C TYR A 182 14.55 9.72 -5.27
N GLY A 183 14.82 8.41 -5.30
CA GLY A 183 15.53 7.73 -4.22
C GLY A 183 17.05 7.78 -4.41
N ILE A 184 17.78 7.09 -3.53
CA ILE A 184 19.26 7.06 -3.57
C ILE A 184 19.79 6.43 -4.87
N ARG A 185 19.16 5.35 -5.35
CA ARG A 185 19.58 4.59 -6.55
C ARG A 185 18.44 4.20 -7.49
N ARG A 186 17.22 4.60 -7.15
CA ARG A 186 15.96 4.16 -7.75
C ARG A 186 15.04 5.36 -7.86
N ARG A 187 14.06 5.29 -8.74
CA ARG A 187 13.01 6.31 -8.88
C ARG A 187 11.69 5.69 -8.50
N PHE A 188 10.76 6.49 -8.00
CA PHE A 188 9.46 5.99 -7.56
C PHE A 188 8.35 6.90 -8.05
N LEU A 189 7.18 6.31 -8.27
CA LEU A 189 5.95 7.04 -8.48
C LEU A 189 5.10 6.84 -7.23
N ILE A 190 4.99 7.90 -6.44
CA ILE A 190 4.37 7.86 -5.12
C ILE A 190 3.07 8.66 -5.16
N GLN A 191 1.99 8.06 -4.70
CA GLN A 191 0.71 8.75 -4.57
C GLN A 191 0.85 9.98 -3.66
N TRP A 192 0.12 11.03 -3.99
CA TRP A 192 -0.01 12.22 -3.16
C TRP A 192 -1.00 11.95 -2.01
N VAL A 193 -0.96 12.80 -0.98
CA VAL A 193 -1.83 12.71 0.21
C VAL A 193 -2.57 14.02 0.42
N TRP A 194 -3.76 13.96 1.01
CA TRP A 194 -4.60 15.13 1.23
C TRP A 194 -3.99 16.07 2.26
N SER A 195 -3.99 17.37 1.96
CA SER A 195 -3.58 18.42 2.90
C SER A 195 -4.70 19.42 3.09
N TYR A 196 -5.23 19.51 4.31
CA TYR A 196 -6.25 20.49 4.66
C TYR A 196 -5.77 21.95 4.49
N VAL A 197 -4.44 22.18 4.57
CA VAL A 197 -3.85 23.52 4.41
C VAL A 197 -3.84 23.94 2.95
N ALA A 198 -3.59 23.00 2.05
CA ALA A 198 -3.57 23.24 0.61
C ALA A 198 -4.96 23.13 -0.02
N ASP A 199 -5.90 22.47 0.68
CA ASP A 199 -7.21 22.06 0.15
C ASP A 199 -7.07 21.24 -1.14
N ASP A 200 -5.99 20.46 -1.23
CA ASP A 200 -5.70 19.56 -2.35
C ASP A 200 -4.77 18.43 -1.88
N CYS A 201 -4.60 17.44 -2.75
CA CYS A 201 -3.57 16.44 -2.64
C CYS A 201 -2.21 17.10 -2.89
N VAL A 202 -1.24 16.77 -2.05
CA VAL A 202 0.14 17.27 -2.15
C VAL A 202 1.13 16.12 -2.18
N GLY A 203 2.16 16.29 -2.99
CA GLY A 203 3.22 15.30 -3.17
C GLY A 203 4.47 15.60 -2.36
N PRO A 204 5.34 14.58 -2.22
CA PRO A 204 6.70 14.74 -1.69
C PRO A 204 7.62 15.58 -2.60
#